data_AF-A0A521SC97-F1
#
_entry.id   AF-A0A521SC97-F1
#
_cell.length_a   1.000
_cell.length_b   1.000
_cell.length_c   1.000
_cell.angle_alpha   90.00
_cell.angle_beta   90.00
_cell.angle_gamma   90.00
#
_symmetry.space_group_name_H-M   'P 1'
#
loop_
_entity.id
_entity.type
_entity.pdbx_description
1 polymer ?
#
loop_
_entity_poly.entity_id
_entity_poly.type
_entity_poly.pdbx_seq_one_letter_code
_entity_poly.pdbx_strand_id
1 'polypeptide(L)'
;MLVLRILGSLLASIALLAILLYVFLNVHPAAWEYARQFSAGRAPEPLLGVYDGTLLAPPLPTSWKGKVFRPDGTGANRVGDAESYPFRHAIRDDRLVLDYAQDANPWWLKQIEDQIVAQEDGSLLGRITLRVGPWRMPLGWFTIVPAAP
;
A
#
# COMPACT_ATOMS: atom_id res chain seq x y z
N MET A 1 22.24 12.97 33.93
CA MET A 1 20.76 13.15 33.99
C MET A 1 20.19 13.99 32.85
N LEU A 2 20.80 15.12 32.47
CA LEU A 2 20.27 15.98 31.39
C LEU A 2 20.16 15.28 30.02
N VAL A 3 21.21 14.55 29.59
CA VAL A 3 21.23 13.82 28.31
C VAL A 3 20.14 12.75 28.25
N LEU A 4 19.93 11.99 29.32
CA LEU A 4 18.87 10.98 29.42
C LEU A 4 17.46 11.60 29.32
N ARG A 5 17.26 12.79 29.90
CA ARG A 5 15.99 13.53 29.78
C ARG A 5 15.75 14.00 28.35
N ILE A 6 16.77 14.54 27.69
CA ILE A 6 16.68 14.97 26.27
C ILE A 6 16.36 13.79 25.36
N LEU A 7 17.07 12.66 25.53
CA LEU A 7 16.82 11.44 24.76
C LEU A 7 15.41 10.89 24.99
N GLY A 8 14.97 10.85 26.26
CA GLY A 8 13.61 10.43 26.60
C GLY A 8 12.54 11.31 25.97
N SER A 9 12.70 12.63 26.04
CA SER A 9 11.79 13.59 25.41
C SER A 9 11.77 13.45 23.89
N LEU A 10 12.93 13.27 23.24
CA LEU A 10 13.02 13.09 21.79
C LEU A 10 12.27 11.82 21.35
N LEU A 11 12.49 10.70 22.03
CA LEU A 11 11.78 9.44 21.74
C LEU A 11 10.26 9.59 21.93
N ALA A 12 9.83 10.27 23.00
CA ALA A 12 8.42 10.54 23.25
C ALA A 12 7.80 11.44 22.14
N SER A 13 8.52 12.46 21.68
CA SER A 13 8.07 13.32 20.58
C SER A 13 7.95 12.56 19.25
N ILE A 14 8.91 11.68 18.93
CA ILE A 14 8.86 10.83 17.74
C ILE A 14 7.66 9.86 17.82
N ALA A 15 7.45 9.24 18.98
CA ALA A 15 6.32 8.34 19.20
C ALA A 15 4.98 9.08 19.07
N LEU A 16 4.86 10.27 19.68
CA LEU A 16 3.66 11.09 19.57
C LEU A 16 3.38 11.50 18.11
N LEU A 17 4.41 11.91 17.38
CA LEU A 17 4.28 12.26 15.96
C LEU A 17 3.83 11.06 15.12
N ALA A 18 4.38 9.86 15.37
CA ALA A 18 3.98 8.63 14.69
C ALA A 18 2.51 8.27 14.99
N ILE A 19 2.07 8.43 16.24
CA ILE A 19 0.66 8.23 16.63
C ILE A 19 -0.24 9.23 15.91
N LEU A 20 0.09 10.52 15.94
CA LEU A 20 -0.69 11.56 15.28
C LEU A 20 -0.76 11.34 13.76
N LEU A 21 0.35 10.94 13.13
CA LEU A 21 0.36 10.58 11.72
C LEU A 21 -0.52 9.36 11.44
N TYR A 22 -0.42 8.30 12.24
CA TYR A 22 -1.27 7.11 12.09
C TYR A 22 -2.76 7.45 12.22
N VAL A 23 -3.12 8.25 13.22
CA VAL A 23 -4.48 8.76 13.43
C VAL A 23 -4.91 9.59 12.23
N PHE A 24 -4.11 10.54 11.76
CA PHE A 24 -4.42 11.35 10.59
C PHE A 24 -4.70 10.50 9.34
N LEU A 25 -3.88 9.48 9.09
CA LEU A 25 -4.03 8.57 7.94
C LEU A 25 -5.29 7.71 8.03
N ASN A 26 -5.74 7.36 9.25
CA ASN A 26 -6.80 6.37 9.47
C ASN A 26 -8.13 6.96 10.00
N VAL A 27 -8.17 8.23 10.40
CA VAL A 27 -9.40 8.91 10.83
C VAL A 27 -10.22 9.43 9.65
N HIS A 28 -9.66 9.42 8.43
CA HIS A 28 -10.42 9.79 7.24
C HIS A 28 -11.67 8.89 7.10
N PRO A 29 -12.90 9.43 7.09
CA PRO A 29 -14.13 8.62 7.08
C PRO A 29 -14.18 7.59 5.95
N ALA A 30 -13.61 7.93 4.79
CA ALA A 30 -13.52 7.00 3.66
C ALA A 30 -12.64 5.76 3.94
N ALA A 31 -11.63 5.86 4.81
CA ALA A 31 -10.76 4.73 5.14
C ALA A 31 -11.54 3.58 5.82
N TRP A 32 -12.56 3.89 6.62
CA TRP A 32 -13.45 2.90 7.23
C TRP A 32 -14.35 2.20 6.22
N GLU A 33 -14.83 2.95 5.22
CA GLU A 33 -15.63 2.39 4.13
C GLU A 33 -14.77 1.45 3.27
N TYR A 34 -13.57 1.88 2.87
CA TYR A 34 -12.63 1.03 2.15
C TYR A 34 -12.21 -0.19 2.96
N ALA A 35 -12.00 -0.06 4.28
CA ALA A 35 -11.71 -1.20 5.14
C ALA A 35 -12.82 -2.24 5.13
N ARG A 36 -14.09 -1.81 5.10
CA ARG A 36 -15.26 -2.68 5.05
C ARG A 36 -15.36 -3.39 3.70
N GLN A 37 -15.26 -2.63 2.61
CA GLN A 37 -15.27 -3.17 1.25
C GLN A 37 -14.11 -4.16 1.04
N PHE A 38 -12.92 -3.81 1.51
CA PHE A 38 -11.74 -4.66 1.41
C PHE A 38 -11.88 -5.96 2.20
N SER A 39 -12.53 -5.91 3.36
CA SER A 39 -12.78 -7.09 4.18
C SER A 39 -13.82 -8.03 3.57
N ALA A 40 -14.72 -7.50 2.74
CA ALA A 40 -15.73 -8.27 2.00
C ALA A 40 -15.23 -8.78 0.64
N GLY A 41 -14.20 -8.13 0.08
CA GLY A 41 -13.61 -8.50 -1.21
C GLY A 41 -12.82 -9.81 -1.15
N ARG A 42 -12.58 -10.39 -2.34
CA ARG A 42 -11.83 -11.63 -2.54
C ARG A 42 -10.65 -11.43 -3.46
N ALA A 43 -9.78 -12.43 -3.59
CA ALA A 43 -8.69 -12.38 -4.54
C ALA A 43 -9.25 -12.16 -5.96
N PRO A 44 -8.69 -11.22 -6.74
CA PRO A 44 -9.02 -11.14 -8.15
C PRO A 44 -8.47 -12.36 -8.90
N GLU A 45 -9.01 -12.60 -10.09
CA GLU A 45 -8.34 -13.43 -11.08
C GLU A 45 -6.91 -12.92 -11.35
N PRO A 46 -5.97 -13.78 -11.80
CA PRO A 46 -4.61 -13.37 -12.10
C PRO A 46 -4.55 -12.12 -12.98
N LEU A 47 -3.95 -11.06 -12.44
CA LEU A 47 -3.86 -9.78 -13.14
C LEU A 47 -2.75 -9.84 -14.19
N LEU A 48 -3.01 -9.28 -15.36
CA LEU A 48 -2.07 -9.20 -16.47
C LEU A 48 -2.19 -7.84 -17.18
N GLY A 49 -1.04 -7.28 -17.56
CA GLY A 49 -0.99 -6.03 -18.31
C GLY A 49 -1.01 -4.79 -17.43
N VAL A 50 -1.44 -3.68 -18.01
CA VAL A 50 -1.34 -2.34 -17.42
C VAL A 50 -2.64 -1.97 -16.74
N TYR A 51 -2.53 -1.44 -15.53
CA TYR A 51 -3.64 -0.92 -14.74
C TYR A 51 -3.37 0.54 -14.38
N ASP A 52 -4.38 1.38 -14.56
CA ASP A 52 -4.38 2.76 -14.09
C ASP A 52 -4.86 2.80 -12.64
N GLY A 53 -4.22 3.65 -11.83
CA GLY A 53 -4.41 3.68 -10.39
C GLY A 53 -4.78 5.05 -9.85
N THR A 54 -5.58 5.04 -8.78
CA THR A 54 -5.98 6.23 -8.04
C THR A 54 -5.71 6.03 -6.56
N LEU A 55 -4.95 6.94 -5.94
CA LEU A 55 -4.76 6.95 -4.49
C LEU A 55 -6.02 7.54 -3.84
N LEU A 56 -6.63 6.81 -2.92
CA LEU A 56 -7.93 7.18 -2.34
C LEU A 56 -7.79 7.89 -0.99
N ALA A 57 -6.99 7.32 -0.09
CA ALA A 57 -6.83 7.83 1.27
C ALA A 57 -5.46 7.43 1.82
N PRO A 58 -4.65 8.39 2.31
CA PRO A 58 -4.86 9.84 2.22
C PRO A 58 -4.76 10.34 0.76
N PRO A 59 -5.48 11.42 0.39
CA PRO A 59 -5.37 12.04 -0.93
C PRO A 59 -4.09 12.89 -1.01
N LEU A 60 -2.95 12.22 -1.14
CA LEU A 60 -1.64 12.88 -1.28
C LEU A 60 -1.32 13.14 -2.77
N PRO A 61 -0.72 14.28 -3.11
CA PRO A 61 -0.11 14.46 -4.42
C PRO A 61 0.87 13.34 -4.70
N THR A 62 0.71 12.67 -5.83
CA THR A 62 1.55 11.54 -6.22
C THR A 62 1.76 11.51 -7.72
N SER A 63 2.94 11.07 -8.15
CA SER A 63 3.26 10.74 -9.54
C SER A 63 2.92 9.28 -9.88
N TRP A 64 2.41 8.52 -8.91
CA TRP A 64 1.94 7.15 -9.12
C TRP A 64 0.73 7.15 -10.04
N LYS A 65 0.80 6.37 -11.13
CA LYS A 65 -0.24 6.22 -12.15
C LYS A 65 -0.90 4.85 -12.15
N GLY A 66 -0.44 3.90 -11.34
CA GLY A 66 -0.98 2.54 -11.32
C GLY A 66 0.10 1.46 -11.29
N LYS A 67 -0.18 0.31 -11.90
CA LYS A 67 0.68 -0.88 -11.82
C LYS A 67 0.72 -1.62 -13.15
N VAL A 68 1.76 -2.42 -13.34
CA VAL A 68 1.84 -3.41 -14.42
C VAL A 68 2.05 -4.79 -13.80
N PHE A 69 1.33 -5.79 -14.31
CA PHE A 69 1.41 -7.19 -13.88
C PHE A 69 1.90 -8.07 -15.02
N ARG A 70 2.80 -8.99 -14.70
CA ARG A 70 3.43 -9.91 -15.64
C ARG A 70 3.03 -11.36 -15.37
N PRO A 71 3.05 -12.24 -16.40
CA PRO A 71 2.69 -13.65 -16.26
C PRO A 71 3.60 -14.45 -15.33
N ASP A 72 4.82 -13.99 -15.08
CA ASP A 72 5.82 -14.66 -14.26
C ASP A 72 5.66 -14.42 -12.75
N GLY A 73 4.53 -13.85 -12.32
CA GLY A 73 4.30 -13.50 -10.92
C GLY A 73 5.04 -12.23 -10.48
N THR A 74 5.53 -11.42 -11.41
CA THR A 74 6.16 -10.13 -11.11
C THR A 74 5.32 -8.95 -11.60
N GLY A 75 5.71 -7.75 -11.18
CA GLY A 75 5.11 -6.51 -11.62
C GLY A 75 5.91 -5.31 -11.16
N ALA A 76 5.42 -4.12 -11.47
CA ALA A 76 6.03 -2.86 -11.04
C ALA A 76 4.95 -1.78 -10.85
N ASN A 77 5.26 -0.77 -10.03
CA ASN A 77 4.47 0.45 -10.03
C ASN A 77 4.76 1.26 -11.29
N ARG A 78 3.76 1.98 -11.77
CA ARG A 78 3.92 3.00 -12.82
C ARG A 78 4.00 4.36 -12.14
N VAL A 79 5.11 5.07 -12.34
CA VAL A 79 5.39 6.37 -11.72
C VAL A 79 5.85 7.33 -12.80
N GLY A 80 5.07 8.38 -13.06
CA GLY A 80 5.29 9.21 -14.25
C GLY A 80 5.17 8.36 -15.52
N ASP A 81 6.21 8.35 -16.35
CA ASP A 81 6.27 7.56 -17.59
C ASP A 81 7.21 6.35 -17.48
N ALA A 82 7.64 6.02 -16.25
CA ALA A 82 8.55 4.92 -15.97
C ALA A 82 7.87 3.82 -15.14
N GLU A 83 8.36 2.61 -15.31
CA GLU A 83 8.14 1.56 -14.33
C GLU A 83 9.17 1.71 -13.20
N SER A 84 8.69 1.57 -11.97
CA SER A 84 9.50 1.72 -10.78
C SER A 84 9.02 0.77 -9.70
N TYR A 85 9.89 0.49 -8.75
CA TYR A 85 9.52 -0.28 -7.55
C TYR A 85 8.97 -1.68 -7.87
N PRO A 86 9.79 -2.59 -8.44
CA PRO A 86 9.36 -3.94 -8.78
C PRO A 86 8.80 -4.69 -7.57
N PHE A 87 7.81 -5.56 -7.81
CA PHE A 87 7.23 -6.43 -6.80
C PHE A 87 7.04 -7.84 -7.34
N ARG A 88 6.99 -8.82 -6.44
CA ARG A 88 6.43 -10.14 -6.71
C ARG A 88 5.00 -10.18 -6.21
N HIS A 89 4.15 -10.98 -6.85
CA HIS A 89 2.77 -11.12 -6.44
C HIS A 89 2.34 -12.59 -6.31
N ALA A 90 1.46 -12.85 -5.36
CA ALA A 90 0.91 -14.17 -5.09
C ALA A 90 -0.43 -14.07 -4.35
N ILE A 91 -1.26 -15.09 -4.46
CA ILE A 91 -2.48 -15.19 -3.65
C ILE A 91 -2.13 -15.69 -2.24
N ARG A 92 -2.60 -14.97 -1.22
CA ARG A 92 -2.50 -15.36 0.20
C ARG A 92 -3.79 -14.95 0.92
N ASP A 93 -4.39 -15.89 1.64
CA ASP A 93 -5.61 -15.68 2.43
C ASP A 93 -6.73 -14.96 1.65
N ASP A 94 -6.99 -15.44 0.43
CA ASP A 94 -8.00 -14.87 -0.48
C ASP A 94 -7.76 -13.39 -0.85
N ARG A 95 -6.48 -13.01 -0.99
CA ARG A 95 -6.06 -11.68 -1.44
C ARG A 95 -4.86 -11.79 -2.37
N LEU A 96 -4.76 -10.91 -3.35
CA LEU A 96 -3.52 -10.76 -4.12
C LEU A 96 -2.55 -9.89 -3.32
N VAL A 97 -1.42 -10.46 -2.90
CA VAL A 97 -0.40 -9.77 -2.10
C VAL A 97 0.77 -9.37 -2.99
N LEU A 98 1.19 -8.11 -2.91
CA LEU A 98 2.38 -7.59 -3.59
C LEU A 98 3.52 -7.41 -2.59
N ASP A 99 4.61 -8.13 -2.79
CA ASP A 99 5.81 -8.09 -1.95
C ASP A 99 6.93 -7.28 -2.61
N TYR A 100 7.22 -6.13 -2.00
CA TYR A 100 8.27 -5.20 -2.43
C TYR A 100 9.65 -5.53 -1.83
N ALA A 101 9.83 -6.67 -1.16
CA ALA A 101 11.13 -7.11 -0.66
C ALA A 101 12.10 -7.58 -1.77
N GLN A 102 12.28 -6.76 -2.82
CA GLN A 102 13.21 -6.98 -3.93
C GLN A 102 14.47 -6.14 -3.73
N ASP A 103 15.62 -6.59 -4.22
CA ASP A 103 16.90 -5.89 -4.03
C ASP A 103 16.97 -4.53 -4.72
N ALA A 104 16.27 -4.38 -5.84
CA ALA A 104 16.13 -3.11 -6.55
C ALA A 104 15.36 -2.02 -5.77
N ASN A 105 14.62 -2.40 -4.70
CA ASN A 105 13.82 -1.46 -3.94
C ASN A 105 14.60 -0.83 -2.78
N PRO A 106 14.34 0.45 -2.47
CA PRO A 106 14.93 1.10 -1.30
C PRO A 106 14.44 0.42 -0.02
N TRP A 107 15.27 0.46 1.03
CA TRP A 107 15.07 -0.28 2.27
C TRP A 107 13.70 -0.03 2.93
N TRP A 108 13.18 1.19 2.86
CA TRP A 108 11.90 1.56 3.45
C TRP A 108 10.72 0.92 2.72
N LEU A 109 10.83 0.71 1.41
CA LEU A 109 9.77 0.11 0.61
C LEU A 109 9.67 -1.39 0.83
N LYS A 110 10.77 -2.05 1.21
CA LYS A 110 10.77 -3.49 1.56
C LYS A 110 9.85 -3.80 2.75
N GLN A 111 9.51 -2.79 3.56
CA GLN A 111 8.56 -2.88 4.67
C GLN A 111 7.11 -2.71 4.22
N ILE A 112 6.85 -2.31 2.98
CA ILE A 112 5.50 -2.15 2.43
C ILE A 112 5.03 -3.47 1.82
N GLU A 113 3.77 -3.79 2.07
CA GLU A 113 3.02 -4.87 1.43
C GLU A 113 1.70 -4.28 0.94
N ASP A 114 1.42 -4.42 -0.35
CA ASP A 114 0.09 -4.10 -0.87
C ASP A 114 -0.74 -5.37 -0.89
N GLN A 115 -2.03 -5.23 -0.59
CA GLN A 115 -2.99 -6.31 -0.75
C GLN A 115 -4.13 -5.83 -1.62
N ILE A 116 -4.58 -6.63 -2.58
CA ILE A 116 -5.58 -6.28 -3.57
C ILE A 116 -6.73 -7.29 -3.52
N VAL A 117 -7.95 -6.77 -3.59
CA VAL A 117 -9.19 -7.54 -3.72
C VAL A 117 -10.03 -7.03 -4.89
N ALA A 118 -10.83 -7.92 -5.48
CA ALA A 118 -11.83 -7.55 -6.47
C ALA A 118 -13.06 -6.89 -5.82
N GLN A 119 -13.60 -5.87 -6.49
CA GLN A 119 -14.89 -5.26 -6.18
C GLN A 119 -15.96 -5.72 -7.17
N GLU A 120 -17.24 -5.58 -6.79
CA GLU A 120 -18.37 -6.04 -7.62
C GLU A 120 -18.50 -5.28 -8.95
N ASP A 121 -18.03 -4.04 -9.00
CA ASP A 121 -18.04 -3.19 -10.20
C ASP A 121 -16.90 -3.48 -11.18
N GLY A 122 -16.08 -4.50 -10.90
CA GLY A 122 -14.92 -4.89 -11.72
C GLY A 122 -13.67 -4.06 -11.46
N SER A 123 -13.73 -3.04 -10.59
CA SER A 123 -12.53 -2.37 -10.09
C SER A 123 -11.83 -3.21 -9.02
N LEU A 124 -10.57 -2.85 -8.74
CA LEU A 124 -9.76 -3.54 -7.74
C LEU A 124 -9.40 -2.58 -6.62
N LEU A 125 -9.66 -2.98 -5.38
CA LEU A 125 -9.34 -2.20 -4.18
C LEU A 125 -8.04 -2.70 -3.56
N GLY A 126 -7.11 -1.79 -3.39
CA GLY A 126 -5.80 -2.01 -2.80
C GLY A 126 -5.65 -1.37 -1.42
N ARG A 127 -5.03 -2.10 -0.50
CA ARG A 127 -4.61 -1.62 0.82
C ARG A 127 -3.09 -1.59 0.90
N ILE A 128 -2.54 -0.42 1.23
CA ILE A 128 -1.11 -0.23 1.49
C ILE A 128 -0.86 -0.53 2.97
N THR A 129 0.01 -1.50 3.27
CA THR A 129 0.30 -1.92 4.64
C THR A 129 1.78 -1.78 4.95
N LEU A 130 2.11 -1.13 6.05
CA LEU A 130 3.46 -1.14 6.61
C LEU A 130 3.64 -2.36 7.53
N ARG A 131 4.72 -3.11 7.31
CA ARG A 131 5.16 -4.23 8.12
C ARG A 131 6.29 -3.77 9.04
N VAL A 132 6.06 -3.81 10.35
CA VAL A 132 7.09 -3.53 11.36
C VAL A 132 7.16 -4.73 12.31
N GLY A 133 8.08 -5.66 12.06
CA GLY A 133 8.14 -6.93 12.79
C GLY A 133 6.83 -7.72 12.63
N PRO A 134 6.16 -8.15 13.73
CA PRO A 134 4.88 -8.84 13.64
C PRO A 134 3.69 -7.92 13.32
N TRP A 135 3.87 -6.60 13.39
CA TRP A 135 2.81 -5.62 13.27
C TRP A 135 2.54 -5.27 11.80
N ARG A 136 1.25 -5.13 11.47
CA ARG A 136 0.77 -4.71 10.14
C ARG A 136 -0.14 -3.50 10.32
N MET A 137 0.27 -2.37 9.76
CA MET A 137 -0.43 -1.10 9.93
C MET A 137 -0.92 -0.59 8.56
N PRO A 138 -2.23 -0.37 8.36
CA PRO A 138 -2.71 0.26 7.14
C PRO A 138 -2.19 1.69 7.06
N LEU A 139 -1.57 2.04 5.92
CA LEU A 139 -1.10 3.38 5.62
C LEU A 139 -2.03 4.12 4.66
N GLY A 140 -2.77 3.38 3.84
CA GLY A 140 -3.67 3.98 2.87
C GLY A 140 -4.33 2.98 1.93
N TRP A 141 -5.06 3.54 0.98
CA TRP A 141 -5.94 2.85 0.06
C TRP A 141 -5.74 3.37 -1.36
N PHE A 142 -5.86 2.48 -2.33
CA PHE A 142 -5.84 2.82 -3.74
C PHE A 142 -6.85 1.98 -4.50
N THR A 143 -7.33 2.45 -5.64
CA THR A 143 -7.97 1.58 -6.64
C THR A 143 -7.06 1.40 -7.84
N ILE A 144 -7.24 0.29 -8.55
CA ILE A 144 -6.71 0.12 -9.90
C ILE A 144 -7.79 -0.46 -10.83
N VAL A 145 -7.74 -0.07 -12.09
CA VAL A 145 -8.61 -0.56 -13.17
C VAL A 145 -7.75 -0.88 -14.41
N PRO A 146 -8.16 -1.82 -15.27
CA PRO A 146 -7.44 -2.05 -16.53
C PRO A 146 -7.29 -0.74 -17.30
N ALA A 147 -6.08 -0.44 -17.76
CA ALA A 147 -5.85 0.75 -18.57
C ALA A 147 -6.62 0.62 -19.90
N ALA A 148 -7.13 1.74 -20.39
CA ALA A 148 -7.72 1.78 -21.72
C ALA A 148 -6.66 1.38 -22.77
N PRO A 149 -7.05 0.67 -23.84
CA PRO A 149 -6.15 0.29 -24.93
C PRO A 149 -5.51 1.49 -25.63
#